data_AF-A0A838D5U8-F1
#
_entry.id   AF-A0A838D5U8-F1
#
_cell.length_a   1.000
_cell.length_b   1.000
_cell.length_c   1.000
_cell.angle_alpha   90.00
_cell.angle_beta   90.00
_cell.angle_gamma   90.00
#
_symmetry.space_group_name_H-M   'P 1'
#
loop_
_entity.id
_entity.type
_entity.pdbx_description
1 polymer ?
#
loop_
_entity_poly.entity_id
_entity_poly.type
_entity_poly.pdbx_seq_one_letter_code
_entity_poly.pdbx_strand_id
1 'polypeptide(L)' 'MSSINIEAEVISEILLKAASEPEFRKRLIKSPKKILDCYSISNEAKQVIQKSIVDLTQ' A
#
# COMPACT_ATOMS: atom_id res chain seq x y z
N MET A 1 22.42 5.56 1.61
CA MET A 1 21.01 5.73 1.98
C MET A 1 20.42 4.37 2.29
N SER A 2 19.87 4.22 3.49
CA SER A 2 19.32 2.98 4.05
C SER A 2 18.04 2.55 3.33
N SER A 3 17.94 1.27 2.95
CA SER A 3 16.80 0.67 2.25
C SER A 3 15.43 0.94 2.89
N ILE A 4 15.42 1.20 4.21
CA ILE A 4 14.26 1.55 5.02
C ILE A 4 13.54 2.81 4.49
N ASN A 5 14.27 3.80 3.99
CA ASN A 5 13.67 5.06 3.53
C ASN A 5 12.87 4.86 2.24
N ILE A 6 13.34 3.99 1.35
CA ILE A 6 12.70 3.73 0.05
C ILE A 6 11.36 3.02 0.26
N GLU A 7 11.29 2.08 1.20
CA GLU A 7 10.05 1.39 1.52
C GLU A 7 9.01 2.32 2.14
N ALA A 8 9.42 3.20 3.05
CA ALA A 8 8.54 4.21 3.63
C ALA A 8 7.95 5.14 2.56
N GLU A 9 8.76 5.60 1.61
CA GLU A 9 8.28 6.43 0.49
C GLU A 9 7.24 5.70 -0.38
N VAL A 10 7.50 4.43 -0.71
CA VAL A 10 6.56 3.62 -1.50
C VAL A 10 5.26 3.35 -0.74
N ILE A 11 5.34 3.06 0.57
CA ILE A 11 4.15 2.90 1.42
C ILE A 11 3.33 4.20 1.43
N SER A 12 3.98 5.33 1.68
CA SER A 12 3.31 6.64 1.67
C SER A 12 2.66 6.94 0.33
N GLU A 13 3.32 6.67 -0.79
CA GLU A 13 2.75 6.85 -2.12
C GLU A 13 1.49 5.99 -2.30
N ILE A 14 1.54 4.69 -1.99
CA ILE A 14 0.40 3.77 -2.13
C ILE A 14 -0.78 4.23 -1.28
N LEU A 15 -0.54 4.67 -0.05
CA LEU A 15 -1.59 5.14 0.86
C LEU A 15 -2.20 6.46 0.39
N LEU A 16 -1.39 7.41 -0.07
CA LEU A 16 -1.86 8.65 -0.70
C LEU A 16 -2.73 8.33 -1.91
N LYS A 17 -2.27 7.42 -2.77
CA LYS A 17 -3.01 6.97 -3.95
C LYS A 17 -4.33 6.32 -3.56
N ALA A 18 -4.35 5.49 -2.53
CA ALA A 18 -5.59 4.90 -2.02
C ALA A 18 -6.54 5.94 -1.41
N ALA A 19 -6.04 7.01 -0.81
CA ALA A 19 -6.86 8.10 -0.28
C ALA A 19 -7.45 8.98 -1.40
N SER A 20 -6.66 9.29 -2.43
CA SER A 20 -7.04 10.20 -3.52
C SER A 20 -7.73 9.51 -4.71
N GLU A 21 -7.47 8.24 -4.96
CA GLU A 21 -8.01 7.47 -6.10
C GLU A 21 -8.95 6.34 -5.61
N PRO A 22 -10.28 6.57 -5.62
CA PRO A 22 -11.25 5.58 -5.16
C PRO A 22 -11.22 4.26 -5.93
N GLU A 23 -10.90 4.31 -7.23
CA GLU A 23 -10.77 3.12 -8.07
C GLU A 23 -9.54 2.28 -7.70
N PHE A 24 -8.40 2.93 -7.48
CA PHE A 24 -7.19 2.27 -7.00
C PHE A 24 -7.46 1.63 -5.63
N ARG A 25 -8.10 2.36 -4.71
CA ARG A 25 -8.51 1.83 -3.40
C ARG A 25 -9.39 0.59 -3.53
N LYS A 26 -10.45 0.64 -4.36
CA LYS A 26 -11.32 -0.53 -4.61
C LYS A 26 -10.54 -1.74 -5.12
N ARG A 27 -9.61 -1.53 -6.06
CA ARG A 27 -8.75 -2.60 -6.58
C ARG A 27 -7.80 -3.13 -5.50
N LEU A 28 -7.23 -2.25 -4.69
CA LEU A 28 -6.30 -2.57 -3.60
C LEU A 28 -7.00 -3.35 -2.48
N ILE A 29 -8.25 -3.02 -2.15
CA ILE A 29 -9.08 -3.81 -1.21
C ILE A 29 -9.43 -5.18 -1.81
N LYS A 30 -9.84 -5.22 -3.08
CA LYS A 30 -10.29 -6.45 -3.74
C LYS A 30 -9.14 -7.45 -3.95
N SER A 31 -7.92 -6.97 -4.18
CA SER A 31 -6.76 -7.84 -4.47
C SER A 31 -5.46 -7.20 -4.00
N PRO A 32 -5.25 -7.04 -2.68
CA PRO A 32 -4.10 -6.32 -2.14
C PRO A 32 -2.79 -6.99 -2.53
N LYS A 33 -2.69 -8.32 -2.42
CA LYS A 33 -1.48 -9.06 -2.79
C LYS A 33 -1.04 -8.80 -4.23
N LYS A 34 -1.96 -8.93 -5.20
CA LYS A 34 -1.66 -8.70 -6.62
C LYS A 34 -1.14 -7.30 -6.91
N ILE A 35 -1.70 -6.28 -6.25
CA ILE A 35 -1.25 -4.89 -6.44
C ILE A 35 0.09 -4.68 -5.75
N LEU A 36 0.23 -5.14 -4.51
CA LEU A 36 1.44 -4.96 -3.71
C LEU A 36 2.62 -5.77 -4.23
N ASP A 37 2.41 -6.88 -4.95
CA ASP A 37 3.46 -7.61 -5.66
C ASP A 37 4.03 -6.84 -6.87
N CYS A 38 3.33 -5.82 -7.37
CA CYS A 38 3.90 -4.91 -8.36
C CYS A 38 4.90 -3.92 -7.76
N TYR A 39 4.97 -3.83 -6.44
CA TYR A 39 5.91 -2.95 -5.73
C TYR A 39 7.03 -3.78 -5.11
N SER A 40 8.27 -3.30 -5.25
CA SER A 40 9.45 -3.92 -4.65
C SER A 40 9.59 -3.55 -3.17
N ILE A 41 8.58 -3.92 -2.37
CA ILE A 41 8.53 -3.69 -0.92
C ILE A 41 8.52 -5.00 -0.15
N SER A 42 9.03 -4.96 1.08
CA SER A 42 9.05 -6.09 2.00
C SER A 42 7.65 -6.58 2.34
N ASN A 43 7.56 -7.83 2.79
CA ASN A 43 6.30 -8.41 3.22
C ASN A 43 5.71 -7.67 4.44
N GLU A 44 6.56 -7.05 5.28
CA GLU A 44 6.15 -6.19 6.38
C GLU A 44 5.45 -4.93 5.88
N ALA A 45 6.03 -4.23 4.89
CA ALA A 45 5.40 -3.09 4.25
C ALA A 45 4.04 -3.45 3.63
N LYS A 46 3.94 -4.63 2.98
CA LYS A 46 2.67 -5.13 2.44
C LYS A 46 1.62 -5.31 3.54
N GLN A 47 2.01 -5.77 4.73
CA GLN A 47 1.11 -5.92 5.87
C GLN A 47 0.67 -4.57 6.44
N VAL A 48 1.58 -3.61 6.55
CA VAL A 48 1.26 -2.24 7.00
C VAL A 48 0.20 -1.63 6.10
N ILE A 49 0.42 -1.67 4.78
CA ILE A 49 -0.54 -1.13 3.82
C ILE A 49 -1.87 -1.84 3.97
N GLN A 50 -1.90 -3.18 4.00
CA GLN A 50 -3.14 -3.97 4.16
C GLN A 50 -3.95 -3.58 5.40
N LYS A 51 -3.29 -3.37 6.53
CA LYS A 51 -3.97 -2.89 7.75
C LYS A 51 -4.54 -1.48 7.56
N SER A 52 -3.76 -0.57 6.98
CA SER A 52 -4.20 0.81 6.75
C SER A 52 -5.39 0.92 5.79
N ILE A 53 -5.43 0.14 4.71
CA ILE A 53 -6.60 0.18 3.79
C ILE A 53 -7.87 -0.38 4.41
N VAL A 54 -7.78 -1.39 5.28
CA VAL A 54 -8.95 -1.91 6.00
C VAL A 54 -9.53 -0.83 6.92
N ASP A 55 -8.66 -0.14 7.65
CA ASP A 55 -9.03 0.98 8.53
C ASP A 55 -9.70 2.13 7.75
N LEU A 56 -9.20 2.46 6.55
CA LEU A 56 -9.79 3.47 5.66
C LEU A 56 -11.19 3.12 5.09
N THR A 57 -11.69 1.92 5.33
CA THR A 57 -12.98 1.43 4.80
C THR A 57 -14.03 1.12 5.87
N GLN A 58 -13.66 1.20 7.15
CA GLN A 58 -14.57 1.16 8.29
C GLN A 58 -15.08 2.56 8.61
#